data_AF-A0A7K5Q3P1-F1
#
_entry.id   AF-A0A7K5Q3P1-F1
#
_cell.length_a   1.000
_cell.length_b   1.000
_cell.length_c   1.000
_cell.angle_alpha   90.00
_cell.angle_beta   90.00
_cell.angle_gamma   90.00
#
_symmetry.space_group_name_H-M   'P 1'
#
loop_
_entity.id
_entity.type
_entity.pdbx_description
1 polymer ?
#
loop_
_entity_poly.entity_id
_entity_poly.type
_entity_poly.pdbx_seq_one_letter_code
_entity_poly.pdbx_strand_id
1 'polypeptide(L)'
;QRFRFCGDLDCPDWVLAEISTLAKISSVKLKLICAQVLRDLLGEAIEYDKILKLTSDAKLESGDVKATIAVLGFILSSAAKHNVDSESLSSELQQLGLPKGRGT
;
A
#
# COMPACT_ATOMS: atom_id res chain seq x y z
N GLN A 1 -6.98 14.37 8.18
CA GLN A 1 -6.62 13.59 9.39
C GLN A 1 -5.12 13.41 9.32
N ARG A 2 -4.38 13.72 10.39
CA ARG A 2 -2.91 13.68 10.37
C ARG A 2 -2.44 12.25 10.53
N PHE A 3 -1.50 11.84 9.70
CA PHE A 3 -0.93 10.50 9.75
C PHE A 3 0.55 10.56 10.19
N ARG A 4 0.92 9.76 11.19
CA ARG A 4 2.30 9.60 11.63
C ARG A 4 3.18 9.03 10.53
N PHE A 5 2.68 8.10 9.72
CA PHE A 5 3.46 7.64 8.56
C PHE A 5 3.72 8.76 7.55
N CYS A 6 2.90 9.83 7.53
CA CYS A 6 3.15 11.06 6.76
C CYS A 6 3.89 12.15 7.56
N GLY A 7 4.33 11.89 8.79
CA GLY A 7 5.02 12.87 9.63
C GLY A 7 4.09 13.89 10.27
N ASP A 8 2.91 13.44 10.73
CA ASP A 8 1.82 14.26 11.25
C ASP A 8 1.22 15.23 10.22
N LEU A 9 1.45 14.95 8.93
CA LEU A 9 0.85 15.66 7.79
C LEU A 9 -0.41 14.94 7.30
N ASP A 10 -1.21 15.65 6.52
CA ASP A 10 -2.35 15.06 5.81
C ASP A 10 -1.86 14.13 4.68
N CYS A 11 -2.58 13.02 4.50
CA CYS A 11 -2.31 12.10 3.41
C CYS A 11 -2.68 12.77 2.07
N PRO A 12 -1.84 12.69 1.03
CA PRO A 12 -2.16 13.28 -0.26
C PRO A 12 -3.45 12.71 -0.86
N ASP A 13 -4.21 13.54 -1.58
CA ASP A 13 -5.46 13.11 -2.23
C ASP A 13 -5.26 11.93 -3.19
N TRP A 14 -4.13 11.89 -3.90
CA TRP A 14 -3.80 10.78 -4.78
C TRP A 14 -3.60 9.46 -4.02
N VAL A 15 -3.05 9.50 -2.79
CA VAL A 15 -2.92 8.31 -1.94
C VAL A 15 -4.32 7.88 -1.48
N LEU A 16 -5.14 8.83 -1.03
CA LEU A 16 -6.52 8.56 -0.57
C LEU A 16 -7.39 7.93 -1.67
N ALA A 17 -7.27 8.42 -2.91
CA ALA A 17 -7.96 7.85 -4.06
C ALA A 17 -7.60 6.37 -4.26
N GLU A 18 -6.31 6.05 -4.16
CA GLU A 18 -5.77 4.70 -4.33
C GLU A 18 -6.01 3.78 -3.13
N ILE A 19 -6.20 4.31 -1.91
CA ILE A 19 -6.61 3.49 -0.76
C ILE A 19 -7.92 2.74 -1.06
N SER A 20 -8.86 3.37 -1.78
CA SER A 20 -10.10 2.70 -2.21
C SER A 20 -9.82 1.55 -3.19
N THR A 21 -8.77 1.67 -4.00
CA THR A 21 -8.29 0.62 -4.91
C THR A 21 -7.64 -0.52 -4.13
N LEU A 22 -6.77 -0.20 -3.18
CA LEU A 22 -6.15 -1.17 -2.26
C LEU A 22 -7.18 -1.95 -1.45
N ALA A 23 -8.27 -1.30 -1.02
CA ALA A 23 -9.36 -1.94 -0.29
C ALA A 23 -10.11 -3.00 -1.11
N LYS A 24 -10.09 -2.92 -2.46
CA LYS A 24 -10.64 -3.94 -3.36
C LYS A 24 -9.72 -5.18 -3.45
N ILE A 25 -8.43 -5.03 -3.14
CA ILE A 25 -7.46 -6.11 -3.17
C ILE A 25 -7.51 -6.88 -1.85
N SER A 26 -7.51 -8.21 -1.92
CA SER A 26 -7.43 -9.05 -0.72
C SER A 26 -6.13 -8.81 0.06
N SER A 27 -6.19 -8.87 1.40
CA SER A 27 -5.04 -8.67 2.29
C SER A 27 -3.84 -9.58 1.93
N VAL A 28 -4.10 -10.80 1.45
CA VAL A 28 -3.03 -11.72 1.00
C VAL A 28 -2.27 -11.15 -0.20
N LYS A 29 -2.99 -10.66 -1.21
CA LYS A 29 -2.40 -10.05 -2.41
C LYS A 29 -1.68 -8.76 -2.07
N LEU A 30 -2.27 -7.94 -1.21
CA LEU A 30 -1.66 -6.71 -0.73
C LEU A 30 -0.29 -6.98 -0.09
N LYS A 31 -0.16 -8.03 0.74
CA LYS A 31 1.13 -8.46 1.31
C LYS A 31 2.15 -8.88 0.24
N LEU A 32 1.71 -9.62 -0.79
CA LEU A 32 2.60 -10.05 -1.89
C LEU A 32 3.11 -8.86 -2.71
N ILE A 33 2.24 -7.89 -3.00
CA ILE A 33 2.61 -6.67 -3.71
C ILE A 33 3.52 -5.83 -2.83
N CYS A 34 3.20 -5.66 -1.53
CA CYS A 34 4.07 -4.99 -0.56
C CYS A 34 5.48 -5.56 -0.57
N ALA A 35 5.62 -6.89 -0.60
CA ALA A 35 6.93 -7.53 -0.68
C ALA A 35 7.68 -7.20 -1.97
N GLN A 36 6.99 -7.14 -3.11
CA GLN A 36 7.60 -6.71 -4.39
C GLN A 36 8.03 -5.25 -4.36
N VAL A 37 7.21 -4.37 -3.81
CA VAL A 37 7.55 -2.95 -3.66
C VAL A 37 8.70 -2.74 -2.67
N LEU A 38 8.77 -3.54 -1.60
CA LEU A 38 9.90 -3.54 -0.67
C LEU A 38 11.20 -3.91 -1.38
N ARG A 39 11.16 -4.93 -2.24
CA ARG A 39 12.30 -5.35 -3.06
C ARG A 39 12.76 -4.23 -3.99
N ASP A 40 11.81 -3.55 -4.64
CA ASP A 40 12.09 -2.36 -5.47
C ASP A 40 12.79 -1.25 -4.67
N LEU A 41 12.30 -0.96 -3.47
CA LEU A 41 12.94 0.01 -2.55
C LEU A 41 14.35 -0.42 -2.10
N LEU A 42 14.62 -1.73 -2.07
CA LEU A 42 15.95 -2.29 -1.78
C LEU A 42 16.87 -2.31 -3.02
N GLY A 43 16.40 -1.89 -4.19
CA GLY A 43 17.14 -1.88 -5.45
C GLY A 43 17.08 -3.20 -6.22
N GLU A 44 16.19 -4.13 -5.85
CA GLU A 44 15.89 -5.31 -6.66
C GLU A 44 14.89 -4.97 -7.78
N ALA A 45 14.81 -5.82 -8.81
CA ALA A 45 13.85 -5.65 -9.89
C ALA A 45 12.42 -6.01 -9.44
N ILE A 46 11.48 -5.10 -9.64
CA ILE A 46 10.07 -5.36 -9.37
C ILE A 46 9.43 -6.20 -10.50
N GLU A 47 8.77 -7.30 -10.13
CA GLU A 47 8.08 -8.15 -11.12
C GLU A 47 6.66 -7.65 -11.40
N TYR A 48 6.56 -6.64 -12.26
CA TYR A 48 5.27 -6.07 -12.69
C TYR A 48 4.29 -7.12 -13.23
N ASP A 49 4.75 -8.12 -13.99
CA ASP A 49 3.90 -9.18 -14.53
C ASP A 49 3.23 -10.01 -13.42
N LYS A 50 3.96 -10.32 -12.34
CA LYS A 50 3.40 -10.99 -11.17
C LYS A 50 2.38 -10.11 -10.46
N ILE A 51 2.68 -8.83 -10.26
CA ILE A 51 1.75 -7.90 -9.62
C ILE A 51 0.46 -7.80 -10.44
N LEU A 52 0.58 -7.65 -11.77
CA LEU A 52 -0.55 -7.58 -12.69
C LEU A 52 -1.43 -8.83 -12.61
N LYS A 53 -0.83 -10.02 -12.55
CA LYS A 53 -1.56 -11.28 -12.36
C LYS A 53 -2.27 -11.35 -11.01
N LEU A 54 -1.65 -10.86 -9.94
CA LEU A 54 -2.26 -10.83 -8.61
C LEU A 54 -3.47 -9.89 -8.56
N THR A 55 -3.36 -8.73 -9.20
CA THR A 55 -4.41 -7.70 -9.23
C THR A 55 -5.47 -7.92 -10.32
N SER A 56 -5.28 -8.87 -11.23
CA SER A 56 -6.22 -9.19 -12.32
C SER A 56 -7.64 -9.48 -11.79
N ASP A 57 -7.72 -10.16 -10.66
CA ASP A 57 -8.98 -10.49 -9.96
C ASP A 57 -9.71 -9.26 -9.40
N ALA A 58 -8.97 -8.21 -9.06
CA ALA A 58 -9.52 -6.93 -8.61
C ALA A 58 -9.90 -6.02 -9.80
N LYS A 59 -9.80 -6.52 -11.04
CA LYS A 59 -10.06 -5.78 -12.29
C LYS A 59 -9.27 -4.47 -12.39
N LEU A 60 -8.03 -4.48 -11.87
CA LEU A 60 -7.14 -3.33 -11.92
C LEU A 60 -6.44 -3.26 -13.27
N GLU A 61 -6.44 -2.08 -13.89
CA GLU A 61 -5.73 -1.83 -15.12
C GLU A 61 -4.23 -1.58 -14.86
N SER A 62 -3.43 -1.51 -15.91
CA SER A 62 -2.00 -1.21 -15.80
C SER A 62 -1.73 0.10 -15.06
N GLY A 63 -2.66 1.07 -15.16
CA GLY A 63 -2.62 2.34 -14.42
C GLY A 63 -2.80 2.13 -12.92
N ASP A 64 -3.89 1.46 -12.52
CA ASP A 64 -4.19 1.15 -11.12
C ASP A 64 -3.07 0.35 -10.44
N VAL A 65 -2.44 -0.58 -11.18
CA VAL A 65 -1.33 -1.38 -10.67
C VAL A 65 -0.11 -0.52 -10.35
N LYS A 66 0.24 0.42 -11.25
CA LYS A 66 1.34 1.36 -11.01
C LYS A 66 1.02 2.29 -9.84
N ALA A 67 -0.22 2.75 -9.75
CA ALA A 67 -0.67 3.60 -8.66
C ALA A 67 -0.66 2.88 -7.31
N THR A 68 -1.11 1.62 -7.27
CA THR A 68 -1.00 0.70 -6.13
C THR A 68 0.45 0.55 -5.66
N ILE A 69 1.37 0.29 -6.60
CA ILE A 69 2.80 0.18 -6.30
C ILE A 69 3.35 1.49 -5.72
N ALA A 70 3.02 2.62 -6.35
CA ALA A 70 3.45 3.94 -5.91
C ALA A 70 2.93 4.28 -4.51
N VAL A 71 1.67 3.99 -4.21
CA VAL A 71 1.09 4.19 -2.88
C VAL A 71 1.75 3.30 -1.85
N LEU A 72 1.91 2.00 -2.11
CA LEU A 72 2.55 1.09 -1.17
C LEU A 72 4.00 1.52 -0.91
N GLY A 73 4.72 1.93 -1.94
CA GLY A 73 6.09 2.42 -1.83
C GLY A 73 6.16 3.71 -1.03
N PHE A 74 5.23 4.63 -1.27
CA PHE A 74 5.11 5.86 -0.49
C PHE A 74 4.80 5.58 0.98
N ILE A 75 3.83 4.71 1.27
CA ILE A 75 3.46 4.34 2.64
C ILE A 75 4.66 3.71 3.36
N LEU A 76 5.29 2.69 2.75
CA LEU A 76 6.44 1.99 3.34
C LEU A 76 7.64 2.93 3.53
N SER A 77 7.96 3.74 2.52
CA SER A 77 9.05 4.71 2.61
C SER A 77 8.78 5.78 3.67
N SER A 78 7.55 6.28 3.74
CA SER A 78 7.20 7.34 4.71
C SER A 78 7.12 6.78 6.13
N ALA A 79 6.59 5.57 6.31
CA ALA A 79 6.64 4.86 7.59
C ALA A 79 8.09 4.62 8.04
N ALA A 80 8.97 4.18 7.15
CA ALA A 80 10.38 3.97 7.45
C ALA A 80 11.10 5.29 7.80
N LYS A 81 10.85 6.37 7.04
CA LYS A 81 11.41 7.71 7.30
C LYS A 81 10.99 8.27 8.66
N HIS A 82 9.72 8.09 9.02
CA HIS A 82 9.17 8.58 10.28
C HIS A 82 9.28 7.57 11.44
N ASN A 83 9.98 6.45 11.23
CA ASN A 83 10.18 5.39 12.21
C ASN A 83 8.87 4.87 12.83
N VAL A 84 7.85 4.68 11.99
CA VAL A 84 6.53 4.23 12.43
C VAL A 84 6.47 2.71 12.47
N ASP A 85 6.10 2.18 13.63
CA ASP A 85 5.92 0.74 13.82
C ASP A 85 4.79 0.16 12.97
N SER A 86 4.87 -1.13 12.64
CA SER A 86 3.87 -1.82 11.84
C SER A 86 2.47 -1.80 12.45
N GLU A 87 2.35 -1.78 13.78
CA GLU A 87 1.05 -1.71 14.48
C GLU A 87 0.40 -0.34 14.31
N SER A 88 1.19 0.72 14.49
CA SER A 88 0.76 2.10 14.23
C SER A 88 0.33 2.26 12.78
N LEU A 89 1.19 1.85 11.83
CA LEU A 89 0.90 1.93 10.40
C LEU A 89 -0.37 1.16 10.04
N SER A 90 -0.57 -0.05 10.57
CA SER A 90 -1.77 -0.84 10.36
C SER A 90 -3.04 -0.14 10.85
N SER A 91 -2.98 0.49 12.04
CA SER A 91 -4.09 1.29 12.57
C SER A 91 -4.40 2.49 11.69
N GLU A 92 -3.38 3.16 11.16
CA GLU A 92 -3.53 4.30 10.26
C GLU A 92 -4.14 3.91 8.91
N LEU A 93 -3.66 2.82 8.32
CA LEU A 93 -4.21 2.26 7.09
C LEU A 93 -5.68 1.86 7.25
N GLN A 94 -6.07 1.35 8.42
CA GLN A 94 -7.48 1.09 8.74
C GLN A 94 -8.30 2.36 8.82
N GLN A 95 -7.77 3.44 9.42
CA GLN A 95 -8.44 4.74 9.43
C GLN A 95 -8.58 5.35 8.03
N LEU A 96 -7.62 5.08 7.14
CA LEU A 96 -7.69 5.48 5.73
C LEU A 96 -8.78 4.73 4.94
N GLY A 97 -9.26 3.59 5.45
CA GLY A 97 -10.32 2.81 4.81
C GLY A 97 -9.89 1.41 4.35
N LEU A 98 -8.65 0.97 4.65
CA LEU A 98 -8.31 -0.43 4.40
C LEU A 98 -9.13 -1.34 5.32
N PRO A 99 -9.72 -2.43 4.77
CA PRO A 99 -10.45 -3.37 5.57
C PRO A 99 -9.52 -3.99 6.62
N LYS A 100 -9.94 -3.94 7.88
CA LYS A 100 -9.27 -4.62 8.99
C LYS A 100 -9.21 -6.10 8.63
N GLY A 101 -8.00 -6.63 8.41
CA GLY A 101 -7.81 -8.06 8.24
C GLY A 101 -8.47 -8.74 9.43
N ARG A 102 -9.53 -9.51 9.18
CA ARG A 102 -10.27 -10.18 10.25
C ARG A 102 -9.28 -11.14 10.89
N GLY A 103 -8.77 -10.75 12.06
CA GLY A 103 -8.09 -11.67 12.96
C GLY A 103 -9.10 -12.76 13.30
N THR A 104 -8.73 -13.98 12.98
CA THR A 104 -9.16 -15.15 13.74
C THR A 104 -7.99 -15.53 14.62
#